data_AF-A0A061RTR8-F1
#
_entry.id   AF-A0A061RTR8-F1
#
_cell.length_a   1.000
_cell.length_b   1.000
_cell.length_c   1.000
_cell.angle_alpha   90.00
_cell.angle_beta   90.00
_cell.angle_gamma   90.00
#
_symmetry.space_group_name_H-M   'P 1'
#
loop_
_entity.id
_entity.type
_entity.pdbx_description
1 polymer ?
#
loop_
_entity_poly.entity_id
_entity_poly.type
_entity_poly.pdbx_seq_one_letter_code
_entity_poly.pdbx_strand_id
1 'polypeptide(L)' 'MLVIIHTQAQGLVRAMGGTEGIKAAVREKGVVLAAHGPFTAAGASAVLGVSVDCVSKDFSSFAGLVAALEDEFWAQ' A
#
# COMPACT_ATOMS: atom_id res chain seq x y z
N MET A 1 9.60 2.78 -5.24
CA MET A 1 9.74 2.41 -3.80
C MET A 1 8.41 1.86 -3.34
N LEU A 2 8.35 0.71 -2.66
CA LEU A 2 7.09 0.04 -2.28
C LEU A 2 6.75 0.30 -0.82
N VAL A 3 5.49 0.63 -0.53
CA VAL A 3 4.96 0.74 0.84
C VAL A 3 3.84 -0.28 1.04
N ILE A 4 4.06 -1.22 1.96
CA ILE A 4 3.08 -2.24 2.33
C ILE A 4 2.30 -1.73 3.54
N ILE A 5 0.99 -1.58 3.39
CA ILE A 5 0.12 -1.14 4.48
C ILE A 5 -0.49 -2.36 5.16
N HIS A 6 -0.05 -2.59 6.39
CA HIS A 6 -0.63 -3.55 7.32
C HIS A 6 -1.15 -2.80 8.56
N THR A 7 -2.00 -3.42 9.38
CA THR A 7 -2.57 -2.81 10.60
C THR A 7 -1.50 -2.29 11.59
N GLN A 8 -0.24 -2.70 11.45
CA GLN A 8 0.90 -2.24 12.25
C GLN A 8 1.75 -1.12 11.61
N ALA A 9 1.38 -0.58 10.45
CA ALA A 9 2.22 0.37 9.70
C ALA A 9 2.30 1.79 10.30
N GLN A 10 1.72 2.04 11.49
CA GLN A 10 1.71 3.37 12.13
C GLN A 10 3.12 3.94 12.37
N GLY A 11 4.11 3.08 12.68
CA GLY A 11 5.50 3.49 12.84
C GLY A 11 6.10 4.05 11.54
N LEU A 12 5.80 3.42 10.41
CA LEU A 12 6.24 3.87 9.09
C LEU A 12 5.57 5.17 8.69
N VAL A 13 4.26 5.32 8.95
CA VAL A 13 3.53 6.57 8.71
C VAL A 13 4.21 7.73 9.44
N ARG A 14 4.61 7.53 10.71
CA ARG A 14 5.30 8.56 11.48
C ARG A 14 6.70 8.86 10.94
N ALA A 15 7.45 7.83 10.55
CA ALA A 15 8.79 7.99 9.97
C ALA A 15 8.77 8.74 8.63
N MET A 16 7.69 8.59 7.84
CA MET A 16 7.50 9.27 6.57
C MET A 16 7.02 10.71 6.68
N GLY A 17 6.88 11.27 7.90
CA GLY A 17 6.35 12.62 8.11
C GLY A 17 4.83 12.70 8.22
N GLY A 18 4.18 11.58 8.55
CA GLY A 18 2.73 11.47 8.69
C GLY A 18 2.02 11.14 7.38
N THR A 19 0.70 11.29 7.40
CA THR A 19 -0.17 11.02 6.25
C THR A 19 0.16 11.89 5.04
N GLU A 20 0.49 13.17 5.26
CA GLU A 20 0.88 14.09 4.18
C GLU A 20 2.19 13.69 3.50
N GLY A 21 3.15 13.17 4.27
CA GLY A 21 4.40 12.66 3.72
C GLY A 21 4.20 11.40 2.84
N ILE A 22 3.29 10.52 3.24
CA ILE A 22 2.89 9.38 2.39
C ILE A 22 2.18 9.87 1.13
N LYS A 23 1.22 10.80 1.25
CA LYS A 23 0.51 11.36 0.09
C LYS A 23 1.48 11.97 -0.92
N ALA A 24 2.44 12.77 -0.46
CA ALA A 24 3.46 13.36 -1.31
C ALA A 24 4.32 12.28 -1.96
N ALA A 25 4.73 11.25 -1.21
CA ALA A 25 5.52 10.15 -1.75
C ALA A 25 4.78 9.36 -2.85
N VAL A 26 3.49 9.09 -2.66
CA VAL A 26 2.65 8.40 -3.66
C VAL A 26 2.45 9.27 -4.90
N ARG A 27 2.14 10.56 -4.72
CA ARG A 27 1.87 11.48 -5.83
C ARG A 27 3.10 11.88 -6.64
N GLU A 28 4.24 12.06 -5.97
CA GLU A 28 5.42 12.70 -6.58
C GLU A 28 6.59 11.76 -6.83
N LYS A 29 6.63 10.58 -6.18
CA LYS A 29 7.85 9.73 -6.15
C LYS A 29 7.67 8.30 -6.67
N GLY A 30 6.57 8.00 -7.37
CA GLY A 30 6.34 6.65 -7.91
C GLY A 30 6.33 5.60 -6.80
N VAL A 31 5.73 5.94 -5.65
CA VAL A 31 5.53 5.00 -4.56
C VAL A 31 4.24 4.25 -4.79
N VAL A 32 4.35 2.92 -4.87
CA VAL A 32 3.19 2.04 -4.98
C VAL A 32 2.72 1.65 -3.59
N LEU A 33 1.42 1.79 -3.37
CA LEU A 33 0.74 1.34 -2.17
C LEU A 33 0.16 -0.05 -2.41
N ALA A 34 0.59 -0.99 -1.59
CA ALA A 34 0.06 -2.35 -1.59
C ALA A 34 -0.60 -2.68 -0.26
N ALA A 35 -1.80 -3.26 -0.33
CA ALA A 35 -2.55 -3.69 0.83
C ALA A 35 -2.70 -5.21 0.86
N HIS A 36 -2.63 -5.76 2.07
CA HIS A 36 -2.79 -7.19 2.31
C HIS A 36 -4.23 -7.69 2.10
N GLY A 37 -5.20 -6.82 1.87
CA GLY A 37 -6.59 -7.19 1.57
C GLY A 37 -7.52 -5.98 1.44
N PRO A 38 -8.77 -6.18 0.97
CA PRO A 38 -9.69 -5.13 0.57
C PRO A 38 -10.11 -4.23 1.73
N PHE A 39 -10.29 -4.79 2.92
CA PHE A 39 -10.61 -4.00 4.12
C PHE A 39 -9.46 -3.08 4.52
N THR A 40 -8.22 -3.59 4.44
CA THR A 40 -7.02 -2.78 4.70
C THR A 40 -6.84 -1.71 3.62
N ALA A 41 -7.12 -2.04 2.36
CA ALA A 41 -7.08 -1.08 1.26
C ALA A 41 -8.08 0.06 1.46
N ALA A 42 -9.34 -0.28 1.75
CA ALA A 42 -10.40 0.71 2.00
C ALA A 42 -10.06 1.61 3.21
N GLY A 43 -9.58 1.02 4.31
CA GLY A 43 -9.15 1.78 5.48
C GLY A 43 -7.97 2.70 5.18
N ALA A 44 -6.97 2.20 4.44
CA ALA A 44 -5.82 3.00 4.03
C ALA A 44 -6.24 4.16 3.13
N SER A 45 -7.08 3.93 2.13
CA SER A 45 -7.58 5.00 1.27
C SER A 45 -8.43 6.03 2.03
N ALA A 46 -9.25 5.60 2.99
CA ALA A 46 -10.03 6.52 3.82
C ALA A 46 -9.14 7.40 4.72
N VAL A 47 -8.10 6.83 5.32
CA VAL A 47 -7.19 7.55 6.25
C VAL A 47 -6.18 8.40 5.50
N LEU A 48 -5.61 7.86 4.42
CA LEU A 48 -4.51 8.48 3.68
C LEU A 48 -5.01 9.32 2.50
N GLY A 49 -6.29 9.24 2.10
CA GLY A 49 -6.83 10.02 0.99
C GLY A 49 -6.14 9.77 -0.36
N VAL A 50 -5.54 8.60 -0.53
CA VAL A 50 -4.86 8.16 -1.75
C VAL A 50 -5.32 6.76 -2.13
N SER A 51 -5.32 6.47 -3.43
CA SER A 51 -5.64 5.14 -3.96
C SER A 51 -4.59 4.13 -3.51
N VAL A 52 -5.03 2.89 -3.27
CA VAL A 52 -4.15 1.74 -3.11
C VAL A 52 -4.07 1.07 -4.47
N ASP A 53 -2.86 0.94 -5.00
CA ASP A 53 -2.63 0.45 -6.36
C ASP A 53 -2.76 -1.07 -6.43
N CYS A 54 -2.26 -1.77 -5.41
CA CYS A 54 -2.23 -3.23 -5.37
C CYS A 54 -2.96 -3.77 -4.13
N VAL A 55 -3.84 -4.76 -4.33
CA VAL A 55 -4.53 -5.45 -3.23
C VAL A 55 -4.35 -6.95 -3.40
N SER A 56 -3.70 -7.60 -2.44
CA SER A 56 -3.60 -9.07 -2.41
C SER A 56 -5.00 -9.67 -2.48
N LYS A 57 -5.21 -10.77 -3.23
CA LYS A 57 -6.46 -11.56 -3.22
C LYS A 57 -6.42 -12.71 -2.22
N ASP A 58 -5.22 -13.08 -1.77
CA ASP A 58 -4.99 -14.05 -0.70
C ASP A 58 -4.42 -13.32 0.52
N PHE A 59 -5.32 -13.01 1.45
CA PHE A 59 -4.99 -12.25 2.65
C PHE A 59 -4.42 -13.12 3.77
N SER A 60 -4.27 -14.43 3.54
CA SER A 60 -3.73 -15.36 4.52
C SER A 60 -2.21 -15.51 4.41
N SER A 61 -1.60 -14.99 3.33
CA SER A 61 -0.18 -15.18 3.05
C SER A 61 0.50 -13.93 2.48
N PHE A 62 1.79 -13.80 2.77
CA PHE A 62 2.66 -12.83 2.11
C PHE A 62 2.82 -13.14 0.61
N ALA A 63 2.72 -14.41 0.23
CA ALA A 63 2.78 -14.83 -1.17
C ALA A 63 1.64 -14.24 -2.01
N GLY A 64 0.43 -14.15 -1.44
CA GLY A 64 -0.69 -13.48 -2.09
C GLY A 64 -0.42 -12.01 -2.42
N LEU A 65 0.32 -11.32 -1.54
CA LEU A 65 0.74 -9.94 -1.77
C LEU A 65 1.80 -9.85 -2.87
N VAL A 66 2.78 -10.76 -2.89
CA VAL A 66 3.81 -10.83 -3.94
C VAL A 66 3.15 -11.09 -5.29
N ALA A 67 2.22 -12.04 -5.39
CA ALA A 67 1.50 -12.31 -6.63
C ALA A 67 0.72 -11.09 -7.14
N ALA A 68 0.07 -10.33 -6.25
CA ALA A 68 -0.61 -9.11 -6.64
C ALA A 68 0.35 -7.99 -7.12
N LEU A 69 1.57 -7.94 -6.56
CA LEU A 69 2.62 -7.05 -7.05
C LEU A 69 3.17 -7.49 -8.41
N GLU A 70 3.35 -8.79 -8.62
CA GLU A 70 3.74 -9.34 -9.92
C GLU A 70 2.70 -8.99 -11.00
N ASP A 71 1.40 -9.15 -10.70
CA ASP A 71 0.32 -8.74 -11.61
C ASP A 71 0.41 -7.24 -11.97
N GLU A 72 0.71 -6.36 -11.01
CA GLU A 72 0.75 -4.91 -11.22
C GLU A 72 2.01 -4.43 -11.99
N PHE A 73 3.17 -5.02 -11.68
CA PHE A 73 4.46 -4.56 -12.22
C PHE A 73 4.97 -5.35 -13.42
N TRP A 74 4.56 -6.61 -13.59
CA TRP A 74 5.06 -7.50 -14.66
C TRP A 74 4.03 -7.81 -15.76
N ALA A 75 2.79 -7.33 -15.64
CA ALA A 75 1.80 -7.41 -16.73
C ALA A 75 1.89 -6.24 -17.74
N GLN A 76 2.95 -5.41 -17.66
CA GLN A 76 3.21 -4.29 -18.58
C GLN A 76 4.07 -4.70 -19.77
#